data_AF-A0A8J7NN17-F1
#
_entry.id   AF-A0A8J7NN17-F1
#
_cell.length_a   1.000
_cell.length_b   1.000
_cell.length_c   1.000
_cell.angle_alpha   90.00
_cell.angle_beta   90.00
_cell.angle_gamma   90.00
#
_symmetry.space_group_name_H-M   'P 1'
#
loop_
_entity.id
_entity.type
_entity.pdbx_description
1 polymer ?
#
loop_
_entity_poly.entity_id
_entity_poly.type
_entity_poly.pdbx_seq_one_letter_code
_entity_poly.pdbx_strand_id
1 'polypeptide(L)'
;MTFAVVGILGHFSKTMLLFFIPQVLNFLYSLPQLFHVVPCPRHRLPRLNPVTGKLEMSYSKFKSKDLSRLGELILKGAGAVRLVEVHRAGDGEDEFIECNNMTLINLVIKVLGPLHERTLTVIMLLIQVLGSAVAFGIRYHLVRLFYDV
;
A
#
# COMPACT_ATOMS: atom_id res chain seq x y z
N MET A 1 16.75 1.96 11.90
CA MET A 1 18.08 2.57 12.09
C MET A 1 19.20 1.72 11.50
N THR A 2 19.33 0.43 11.84
CA THR A 2 20.42 -0.45 11.36
C THR A 2 20.64 -0.42 9.85
N PHE A 3 19.58 -0.59 9.04
CA PHE A 3 19.69 -0.51 7.58
C PHE A 3 20.22 0.86 7.12
N ALA A 4 19.62 1.96 7.54
CA ALA A 4 20.08 3.30 7.17
C ALA A 4 21.56 3.53 7.55
N VAL A 5 21.99 3.09 8.74
CA VAL A 5 23.38 3.24 9.20
C VAL A 5 24.34 2.48 8.28
N VAL A 6 24.10 1.19 8.02
CA VAL A 6 25.02 0.41 7.16
C VAL A 6 24.99 0.89 5.71
N GLY A 7 23.84 1.38 5.23
CA GLY A 7 23.70 1.90 3.87
C GLY A 7 24.42 3.23 3.66
N ILE A 8 24.39 4.12 4.66
CA ILE A 8 25.10 5.41 4.63
C ILE A 8 26.60 5.20 4.79
N LEU A 9 27.02 4.49 5.85
CA LEU A 9 28.45 4.28 6.13
C LEU A 9 29.13 3.41 5.06
N GLY A 10 28.40 2.46 4.47
CA GLY A 10 28.90 1.63 3.38
C GLY A 10 28.80 2.27 1.99
N HIS A 11 28.30 3.50 1.87
CA HIS A 11 28.11 4.21 0.59
C HIS A 11 27.26 3.46 -0.46
N PHE A 12 26.36 2.57 -0.03
CA PHE A 12 25.46 1.82 -0.91
C PHE A 12 23.97 2.12 -0.65
N SER A 13 23.66 3.28 -0.08
CA SER A 13 22.29 3.74 0.23
C SER A 13 21.34 3.66 -0.97
N LYS A 14 21.80 3.98 -2.18
CA LYS A 14 21.02 3.84 -3.42
C LYS A 14 20.60 2.39 -3.68
N THR A 15 21.53 1.44 -3.55
CA THR A 15 21.19 0.02 -3.71
C THR A 15 20.28 -0.46 -2.58
N MET A 16 20.53 0.00 -1.36
CA MET A 16 19.67 -0.34 -0.23
C MET A 16 18.22 0.08 -0.47
N LEU A 17 17.99 1.27 -1.04
CA LEU A 17 16.64 1.71 -1.39
C LEU A 17 15.97 0.79 -2.43
N LEU A 18 16.72 0.17 -3.34
CA LEU A 18 16.18 -0.82 -4.28
C LEU A 18 15.71 -2.09 -3.55
N PHE A 19 16.38 -2.53 -2.48
CA PHE A 19 15.87 -3.63 -1.65
C PHE A 19 14.58 -3.24 -0.89
N PHE A 20 14.30 -1.94 -0.76
CA PHE A 20 13.13 -1.41 -0.09
C PHE A 20 11.96 -1.12 -1.05
N ILE A 21 11.98 -1.64 -2.28
CA ILE A 21 10.92 -1.42 -3.28
C ILE A 21 9.51 -1.68 -2.71
N PRO A 22 9.20 -2.83 -2.06
CA PRO A 22 7.86 -3.07 -1.52
C PRO A 22 7.46 -2.07 -0.42
N GLN A 23 8.40 -1.66 0.42
CA GLN A 23 8.20 -0.67 1.49
C GLN A 23 7.91 0.71 0.91
N VAL A 24 8.68 1.12 -0.10
CA VAL A 24 8.50 2.40 -0.80
C VAL A 24 7.14 2.40 -1.52
N LEU A 25 6.78 1.33 -2.22
CA LEU A 25 5.48 1.22 -2.89
C LEU A 25 4.32 1.29 -1.90
N ASN A 26 4.40 0.55 -0.78
CA ASN A 26 3.40 0.65 0.28
C ASN A 26 3.31 2.08 0.84
N PHE A 27 4.45 2.73 1.07
CA PHE A 27 4.48 4.11 1.56
C PHE A 27 3.81 5.09 0.58
N LEU A 28 4.18 5.04 -0.70
CA LEU A 28 3.60 5.86 -1.76
C LEU A 28 2.08 5.65 -1.88
N TYR A 29 1.64 4.39 -1.86
CA TYR A 29 0.22 4.06 -1.89
C TYR A 29 -0.52 4.58 -0.65
N SER A 30 0.11 4.54 0.52
CA SER A 30 -0.44 5.04 1.78
C SER A 30 -0.44 6.58 1.92
N LEU A 31 0.23 7.33 1.04
CA LEU A 31 0.40 8.78 1.19
C LEU A 31 -0.90 9.58 1.36
N PRO A 32 -1.98 9.33 0.59
CA PRO A 32 -3.19 10.12 0.73
C PRO A 32 -3.82 9.98 2.13
N GLN A 33 -3.66 8.81 2.76
CA GLN A 33 -4.06 8.58 4.16
C GLN A 33 -3.08 9.20 5.15
N LEU A 34 -1.77 9.06 4.93
CA LEU A 34 -0.74 9.59 5.86
C LEU A 34 -0.77 11.12 5.95
N PHE A 35 -1.03 11.81 4.85
CA PHE A 35 -1.19 13.26 4.82
C PHE A 35 -2.60 13.71 5.20
N HIS A 36 -3.48 12.79 5.63
CA HIS A 36 -4.87 13.07 6.01
C HIS A 36 -5.70 13.76 4.92
N VAL A 37 -5.29 13.61 3.65
CA VAL A 37 -6.08 14.06 2.48
C VAL A 37 -7.32 13.18 2.33
N VAL A 38 -7.18 11.89 2.65
CA VAL A 38 -8.26 10.92 2.85
C VAL A 38 -8.25 10.51 4.34
N PRO A 39 -9.41 10.39 5.00
CA PRO A 39 -9.49 9.99 6.41
C PRO A 39 -8.72 8.70 6.70
N CYS A 40 -7.76 8.80 7.63
CA CYS A 40 -6.89 7.71 8.03
C CYS A 40 -7.33 7.15 9.39
N PRO A 41 -7.83 5.90 9.44
CA PRO A 41 -8.16 5.27 10.70
C PRO A 41 -6.88 4.95 11.48
N ARG A 42 -7.01 4.84 12.81
CA ARG A 42 -5.88 4.51 13.70
C ARG A 42 -5.23 3.16 13.36
N HIS A 43 -6.04 2.18 12.96
CA HIS A 43 -5.59 0.86 12.54
C HIS A 43 -6.01 0.60 11.09
N ARG A 44 -5.03 0.25 10.24
CA ARG A 44 -5.21 -0.03 8.80
C ARG A 44 -4.94 -1.50 8.43
N LEU A 45 -4.90 -2.36 9.45
CA LEU A 45 -4.75 -3.81 9.29
C LEU A 45 -6.02 -4.40 8.66
N PRO A 46 -5.93 -5.51 7.92
CA PRO A 46 -7.10 -6.22 7.44
C PRO A 46 -7.94 -6.77 8.60
N ARG A 47 -9.24 -7.00 8.37
CA ARG A 47 -10.17 -7.48 9.39
C ARG A 47 -10.23 -9.00 9.36
N LEU A 48 -10.15 -9.65 10.51
CA LEU A 48 -10.37 -11.09 10.62
C LEU A 48 -11.87 -11.38 10.59
N ASN A 49 -12.31 -12.21 9.64
CA ASN A 49 -13.65 -12.76 9.65
C ASN A 49 -13.65 -14.03 10.54
N PRO A 50 -14.38 -14.05 11.67
CA PRO A 50 -14.35 -15.17 12.61
C PRO A 50 -15.01 -16.43 12.06
N VAL A 51 -15.90 -16.30 11.06
CA VAL A 51 -16.61 -17.44 10.45
C VAL A 51 -15.69 -18.17 9.48
N THR A 52 -14.94 -17.42 8.67
CA THR A 52 -14.06 -18.00 7.65
C THR A 52 -12.63 -18.25 8.15
N GLY A 53 -12.22 -17.60 9.25
CA GLY A 53 -10.85 -17.61 9.75
C GLY A 53 -9.85 -16.93 8.81
N LYS A 54 -10.34 -16.10 7.88
CA LYS A 54 -9.54 -15.39 6.86
C LYS A 54 -9.56 -13.88 7.12
N LEU A 55 -8.51 -13.23 6.65
CA LEU A 55 -8.37 -11.78 6.63
C LEU A 55 -9.06 -11.21 5.39
N GLU A 56 -9.96 -10.27 5.63
CA GLU A 56 -10.68 -9.48 4.64
C GLU A 56 -10.18 -8.05 4.61
N MET A 57 -10.48 -7.34 3.52
CA MET A 57 -10.10 -5.93 3.38
C MET A 57 -10.72 -5.10 4.49
N SER A 58 -9.93 -4.15 5.02
CA SER A 58 -10.46 -3.13 5.92
C SER A 58 -10.82 -1.86 5.16
N TYR A 59 -11.91 -1.23 5.58
CA TYR A 59 -12.45 -0.03 4.96
C TYR A 59 -12.42 1.14 5.94
N SER A 60 -12.21 2.34 5.40
CA SER A 60 -12.35 3.63 6.09
C SER A 60 -13.68 4.25 5.66
N LYS A 61 -14.57 4.49 6.63
CA LYS A 61 -15.90 5.08 6.41
C LYS A 61 -15.89 6.53 6.87
N PHE A 62 -16.35 7.45 6.04
CA PHE A 62 -16.43 8.87 6.37
C PHE A 62 -17.55 9.56 5.60
N LYS A 63 -17.97 10.74 6.06
CA LYS A 63 -19.02 11.53 5.39
C LYS A 63 -18.47 12.12 4.10
N SER A 64 -19.30 12.15 3.06
CA SER A 64 -18.96 12.78 1.77
C SER A 64 -18.54 14.24 1.95
N LYS A 65 -19.20 14.97 2.87
CA LYS A 65 -18.97 16.40 3.18
C LYS A 65 -17.60 16.69 3.81
N ASP A 66 -16.98 15.73 4.49
CA ASP A 66 -15.71 15.93 5.19
C ASP A 66 -14.49 15.78 4.26
N LEU A 67 -14.72 15.38 3.01
CA LEU A 67 -13.67 15.11 2.05
C LEU A 67 -13.28 16.37 1.28
N SER A 68 -11.98 16.66 1.24
CA SER A 68 -11.45 17.75 0.40
C SER A 68 -11.62 17.43 -1.09
N ARG A 69 -11.71 18.46 -1.94
CA ARG A 69 -11.75 18.29 -3.42
C ARG A 69 -10.54 17.49 -3.95
N LEU A 70 -9.38 17.65 -3.32
CA LEU A 70 -8.17 16.88 -3.63
C LEU A 70 -8.35 15.40 -3.28
N GLY A 71 -8.91 15.10 -2.10
CA GLY A 71 -9.23 13.73 -1.68
C GLY A 71 -10.23 13.06 -2.62
N GLU A 72 -11.23 13.79 -3.10
CA GLU A 72 -12.21 13.27 -4.06
C GLU A 72 -11.56 12.96 -5.42
N LEU A 73 -10.69 13.84 -5.92
CA LEU A 73 -9.95 13.61 -7.17
C LEU A 73 -9.04 12.38 -7.05
N ILE A 74 -8.31 12.26 -5.94
CA ILE A 74 -7.43 11.11 -5.67
C ILE A 74 -8.24 9.82 -5.59
N LEU A 75 -9.39 9.81 -4.90
CA LEU A 75 -10.25 8.64 -4.81
C LEU A 75 -10.88 8.26 -6.16
N LYS A 76 -11.29 9.25 -6.97
CA LYS A 76 -11.77 9.00 -8.35
C LYS A 76 -10.67 8.41 -9.22
N GLY A 77 -9.46 8.99 -9.18
CA GLY A 77 -8.31 8.48 -9.92
C GLY A 77 -7.91 7.08 -9.48
N ALA A 78 -7.76 6.85 -8.18
CA ALA A 78 -7.40 5.54 -7.62
C ALA A 78 -8.48 4.47 -7.84
N GLY A 79 -9.75 4.88 -7.88
CA GLY A 79 -10.88 4.02 -8.27
C GLY A 79 -10.87 3.67 -9.76
N ALA A 80 -10.54 4.63 -10.64
CA ALA A 80 -10.45 4.40 -12.08
C ALA A 80 -9.35 3.39 -12.43
N VAL A 81 -8.20 3.45 -11.75
CA VAL A 81 -7.09 2.49 -11.90
C VAL A 81 -7.39 1.15 -11.19
N ARG A 82 -8.57 0.98 -10.58
CA ARG A 82 -8.95 -0.17 -9.75
C ARG A 82 -7.94 -0.49 -8.65
N LEU A 83 -7.26 0.52 -8.09
CA LEU A 83 -6.39 0.35 -6.92
C LEU A 83 -7.22 0.38 -5.64
N VAL A 84 -8.11 1.36 -5.52
CA VAL A 84 -9.01 1.53 -4.38
C VAL A 84 -10.39 1.00 -4.73
N GLU A 85 -11.03 0.33 -3.79
CA GLU A 85 -12.45 -0.02 -3.88
C GLU A 85 -13.23 1.03 -3.09
N VAL A 86 -14.19 1.68 -3.76
CA VAL A 86 -14.98 2.77 -3.21
C VAL A 86 -16.45 2.39 -3.28
N HIS A 87 -17.09 2.29 -2.12
CA HIS A 87 -18.53 2.12 -1.99
C HIS A 87 -19.12 3.47 -1.55
N ARG A 88 -20.14 3.93 -2.26
CA ARG A 88 -20.93 5.10 -1.86
C ARG A 88 -22.29 4.59 -1.42
N ALA A 89 -22.72 4.94 -0.21
CA ALA A 89 -23.98 4.51 0.36
C ALA A 89 -24.65 5.67 1.12
N GLY A 90 -25.97 5.76 1.02
CA GLY A 90 -26.78 6.81 1.65
C GLY A 90 -27.56 7.65 0.63
N ASP A 91 -28.59 8.34 1.11
CA ASP A 91 -29.38 9.30 0.34
C ASP A 91 -29.54 10.59 1.18
N GLY A 92 -29.34 11.76 0.56
CA GLY A 92 -29.42 13.06 1.25
C GLY A 92 -28.26 13.38 2.22
N GLU A 93 -28.59 13.77 3.47
CA GLU A 93 -27.60 14.25 4.46
C GLU A 93 -26.69 13.16 5.05
N ASP A 94 -27.09 11.89 4.91
CA ASP A 94 -26.37 10.71 5.40
C ASP A 94 -25.56 10.02 4.27
N GLU A 95 -25.04 10.78 3.30
CA GLU A 95 -24.14 10.24 2.28
C GLU A 95 -22.76 9.90 2.89
N PHE A 96 -22.44 8.61 2.95
CA PHE A 96 -21.16 8.09 3.40
C PHE A 96 -20.37 7.46 2.25
N ILE A 97 -19.05 7.65 2.30
CA ILE A 97 -18.10 7.03 1.40
C ILE A 97 -17.29 6.01 2.22
N GLU A 98 -17.23 4.78 1.73
CA GLU A 98 -16.36 3.75 2.25
C GLU A 98 -15.28 3.43 1.22
N CYS A 99 -14.03 3.70 1.56
CA CYS A 99 -12.90 3.31 0.73
C CYS A 99 -12.09 2.22 1.40
N ASN A 100 -11.50 1.29 0.63
CA ASN A 100 -10.55 0.34 1.21
C ASN A 100 -9.33 1.08 1.80
N ASN A 101 -8.69 0.50 2.81
CA ASN A 101 -7.49 1.08 3.39
C ASN A 101 -6.32 0.98 2.41
N MET A 102 -5.63 2.10 2.19
CA MET A 102 -4.56 2.20 1.20
C MET A 102 -3.23 1.64 1.73
N THR A 103 -3.16 0.32 1.84
CA THR A 103 -1.94 -0.42 2.20
C THR A 103 -1.71 -1.56 1.21
N LEU A 104 -0.44 -1.93 0.99
CA LEU A 104 -0.08 -3.05 0.12
C LEU A 104 -0.72 -4.36 0.57
N ILE A 105 -0.91 -4.55 1.88
CA ILE A 105 -1.59 -5.72 2.46
C ILE A 105 -3.05 -5.78 1.98
N ASN A 106 -3.81 -4.68 2.09
CA ASN A 106 -5.18 -4.64 1.60
C ASN A 106 -5.24 -4.75 0.07
N LEU A 107 -4.25 -4.23 -0.65
CA LEU A 107 -4.16 -4.38 -2.10
C LEU A 107 -3.96 -5.86 -2.51
N VAL A 108 -3.13 -6.62 -1.79
CA VAL A 108 -2.96 -8.06 -2.02
C VAL A 108 -4.26 -8.82 -1.78
N ILE A 109 -4.97 -8.52 -0.68
CA ILE A 109 -6.28 -9.13 -0.39
C ILE A 109 -7.32 -8.72 -1.45
N LYS A 110 -7.26 -7.49 -1.97
CA LYS A 110 -8.14 -7.05 -3.06
C LYS A 110 -7.94 -7.88 -4.32
N VAL A 111 -6.69 -8.16 -4.68
CA VAL A 111 -6.34 -8.88 -5.91
C VAL A 111 -6.58 -10.39 -5.78
N LEU A 112 -6.28 -10.97 -4.61
CA LEU A 112 -6.30 -12.42 -4.40
C LEU A 112 -7.54 -12.91 -3.62
N GLY A 113 -8.35 -12.01 -3.09
CA GLY A 113 -9.47 -12.31 -2.21
C GLY A 113 -9.08 -12.55 -0.74
N PRO A 114 -10.02 -13.03 0.10
CA PRO A 114 -9.78 -13.29 1.51
C PRO A 114 -8.72 -14.38 1.72
N LEU A 115 -7.70 -14.07 2.52
CA LEU A 115 -6.54 -14.93 2.75
C LEU A 115 -6.33 -15.17 4.23
N HIS A 116 -5.84 -16.35 4.59
CA HIS A 116 -5.42 -16.60 5.97
C HIS A 116 -4.14 -15.81 6.30
N GLU A 117 -3.97 -15.41 7.56
CA GLU A 117 -2.87 -14.55 8.02
C GLU A 117 -1.48 -15.10 7.66
N ARG A 118 -1.27 -16.40 7.89
CA ARG A 118 -0.03 -17.08 7.49
C ARG A 118 0.24 -16.96 6.00
N THR A 119 -0.77 -17.24 5.17
CA THR A 119 -0.64 -17.21 3.71
C THR A 119 -0.37 -15.80 3.21
N LEU A 120 -1.08 -14.81 3.75
CA LEU A 120 -0.86 -13.40 3.42
C LEU A 120 0.56 -12.96 3.77
N THR A 121 1.06 -13.37 4.94
CA THR A 121 2.44 -13.06 5.37
C THR A 121 3.47 -13.70 4.44
N VAL A 122 3.27 -14.96 4.05
CA VAL A 122 4.14 -15.64 3.09
C VAL A 122 4.13 -14.93 1.73
N ILE A 123 2.97 -14.51 1.25
CA ILE A 123 2.86 -13.73 -0.01
C ILE A 123 3.64 -12.42 0.10
N MET A 124 3.54 -11.68 1.22
CA MET A 124 4.30 -10.45 1.43
C MET A 124 5.81 -10.70 1.45
N LEU A 125 6.26 -11.80 2.06
CA LEU A 125 7.67 -12.20 2.03
C LEU A 125 8.13 -12.59 0.62
N LEU A 126 7.29 -13.27 -0.16
CA LEU A 126 7.59 -13.59 -1.56
C LEU A 126 7.71 -12.31 -2.41
N ILE A 127 6.81 -11.33 -2.22
CA ILE A 127 6.92 -10.01 -2.86
C ILE A 127 8.26 -9.34 -2.49
N GLN A 128 8.71 -9.48 -1.24
CA GLN A 128 10.01 -8.94 -0.80
C GLN A 128 11.20 -9.65 -1.45
N VAL A 129 11.15 -10.98 -1.56
CA VAL A 129 12.20 -11.76 -2.25
C VAL A 129 12.25 -11.39 -3.73
N LEU A 130 11.10 -11.26 -4.39
CA LEU A 130 11.00 -10.81 -5.79
C LEU A 130 11.54 -9.40 -5.97
N GLY A 131 11.19 -8.47 -5.07
CA GLY A 131 11.74 -7.11 -5.09
C GLY A 131 13.27 -7.10 -4.93
N SER A 132 13.80 -8.01 -4.12
CA SER A 132 15.25 -8.15 -3.94
C SER A 132 15.93 -8.76 -5.17
N ALA A 133 15.30 -9.74 -5.82
CA ALA A 133 15.77 -10.29 -7.09
C ALA A 133 15.79 -9.23 -8.20
N VAL A 134 14.76 -8.38 -8.28
CA VAL A 134 14.71 -7.23 -9.19
C VAL A 134 15.84 -6.24 -8.86
N ALA A 135 16.05 -5.92 -7.59
CA ALA A 135 17.14 -5.03 -7.16
C ALA A 135 18.52 -5.57 -7.57
N PHE A 136 18.75 -6.88 -7.43
CA PHE A 136 19.97 -7.52 -7.91
C PHE A 136 20.07 -7.50 -9.44
N GLY A 137 18.97 -7.77 -10.16
CA GLY A 137 18.94 -7.66 -11.62
C GLY A 137 19.31 -6.26 -12.10
N ILE A 138 18.76 -5.21 -11.46
CA ILE A 138 19.11 -3.82 -11.75
C ILE A 138 20.59 -3.57 -11.47
N ARG A 139 21.09 -4.02 -10.31
CA ARG A 139 22.48 -3.80 -9.91
C ARG A 139 23.50 -4.52 -10.78
N TYR A 140 23.22 -5.74 -11.24
CA TYR A 140 24.22 -6.54 -11.97
C TYR A 140 24.09 -6.47 -13.48
N HIS A 141 22.89 -6.23 -14.03
CA HIS A 141 22.67 -6.16 -15.48
C HIS A 141 22.36 -4.75 -16.01
N LEU A 142 21.75 -3.87 -15.20
CA LEU A 142 21.39 -2.50 -15.61
C LEU A 142 22.30 -1.43 -15.00
N VAL A 143 23.51 -1.81 -14.55
CA VAL A 143 24.47 -0.85 -13.97
C VAL A 143 24.78 0.30 -14.94
N ARG A 144 24.86 0.02 -16.26
CA ARG A 144 25.07 1.05 -17.29
C ARG A 144 23.90 2.03 -17.48
N LEU A 145 22.68 1.71 -17.02
CA LEU A 145 21.51 2.60 -17.16
C LEU A 145 21.29 3.48 -15.92
N PHE A 146 21.67 2.99 -14.73
CA PHE A 146 21.40 3.67 -13.45
C PHE A 146 22.63 4.27 -12.77
N TYR A 147 23.84 3.82 -13.12
CA TYR A 147 25.08 4.22 -12.45
C TYR A 147 26.12 4.87 -13.38
N ASP A 148 25.91 4.92 -14.70
CA ASP A 148 26.73 5.73 -15.60
C ASP A 148 26.30 7.20 -15.52
N VAL A 149 27.11 7.98 -14.80
CA VAL A 149 27.35 9.41 -15.02
C VAL A 149 28.81 9.54 -15.44
#